data_AF-A0A819N3X9-F1
#
_entry.id   AF-A0A819N3X9-F1
#
_cell.length_a   1.000
_cell.length_b   1.000
_cell.length_c   1.000
_cell.angle_alpha   90.00
_cell.angle_beta   90.00
_cell.angle_gamma   90.00
#
_symmetry.space_group_name_H-M   'P 1'
#
loop_
_entity.id
_entity.type
_entity.pdbx_description
1 polymer ?
#
loop_
_entity_poly.entity_id
_entity_poly.type
_entity_poly.pdbx_seq_one_letter_code
_entity_poly.pdbx_strand_id
1 'polypeptide(L)'
;DPSHQTYVSISSHAELVQDKAKAKELGQSYLKAWFPQELDDPNLGLLKVTIEGAEYWDSASLLMVRAVGYVKAALGNPSTLEGENKKVDFS
;
A
#
# COMPACT_ATOMS: atom_id res chain seq x y z
N ASP A 1 -5.06 8.97 -4.56
CA ASP A 1 -5.37 10.24 -5.23
C ASP A 1 -4.07 10.82 -5.78
N PRO A 2 -3.92 10.98 -7.10
CA PRO A 2 -2.69 11.51 -7.71
C PRO A 2 -2.35 12.93 -7.25
N SER A 3 -3.33 13.71 -6.79
CA SER A 3 -3.12 15.08 -6.32
C SER A 3 -2.42 15.15 -4.95
N HIS A 4 -2.53 14.09 -4.14
CA HIS A 4 -1.89 13.96 -2.84
C HIS A 4 -0.51 13.31 -2.91
N GLN A 5 -0.09 12.82 -4.10
CA GLN A 5 1.22 12.19 -4.35
C GLN A 5 1.63 11.24 -3.19
N THR A 6 0.67 10.45 -2.74
CA THR A 6 0.84 9.48 -1.68
C THR A 6 1.21 8.14 -2.30
N TYR A 7 2.35 7.59 -1.92
CA TYR A 7 2.86 6.32 -2.42
C TYR A 7 3.01 5.34 -1.26
N VAL A 8 2.68 4.09 -1.51
CA VAL A 8 2.93 2.99 -0.57
C VAL A 8 3.60 1.84 -1.32
N SER A 9 4.65 1.29 -0.72
CA SER A 9 5.30 0.05 -1.16
C SER A 9 5.11 -0.99 -0.06
N ILE A 10 4.72 -2.21 -0.44
CA ILE A 10 4.44 -3.30 0.50
C ILE A 10 5.31 -4.50 0.13
N SER A 11 6.08 -4.99 1.09
CA SER A 11 6.75 -6.29 1.05
C SER A 11 5.86 -7.32 1.71
N SER A 12 5.57 -8.42 1.01
CA SER A 12 4.61 -9.42 1.49
C SER A 12 4.83 -10.78 0.86
N HIS A 13 4.34 -11.81 1.55
CA HIS A 13 4.15 -13.14 0.99
C HIS A 13 2.69 -13.33 0.60
N ALA A 14 2.45 -13.76 -0.65
CA ALA A 14 1.10 -14.03 -1.16
C ALA A 14 0.94 -15.52 -1.50
N GLU A 15 -0.18 -16.09 -1.10
CA GLU A 15 -0.53 -17.49 -1.35
C GLU A 15 -1.97 -17.63 -1.84
N LEU A 16 -2.21 -18.60 -2.73
CA LEU A 16 -3.55 -18.97 -3.16
C LEU A 16 -4.14 -19.97 -2.17
N VAL A 17 -5.31 -19.65 -1.62
CA VAL A 17 -6.00 -20.46 -0.61
C VAL A 17 -7.40 -20.81 -1.10
N GLN A 18 -7.79 -22.08 -0.92
CA GLN A 18 -9.18 -22.52 -1.08
C GLN A 18 -9.83 -22.63 0.30
N ASP A 19 -10.49 -21.55 0.73
CA ASP A 19 -11.25 -21.52 1.98
C ASP A 19 -12.67 -21.01 1.70
N LYS A 20 -13.63 -21.95 1.67
CA LYS A 20 -15.04 -21.64 1.42
C LYS A 20 -15.67 -20.81 2.55
N ALA A 21 -15.24 -21.01 3.79
CA ALA A 21 -15.77 -20.27 4.92
C ALA A 21 -15.33 -18.80 4.84
N LYS A 22 -14.04 -18.57 4.55
CA LYS A 22 -13.52 -17.21 4.37
C LYS A 22 -14.06 -16.55 3.11
N ALA A 23 -14.25 -17.30 2.03
CA ALA A 23 -14.86 -16.79 0.80
C ALA A 23 -16.32 -16.36 1.03
N LYS A 24 -17.06 -17.07 1.88
CA LYS A 24 -18.41 -16.69 2.29
C LYS A 24 -18.42 -15.40 3.12
N GLU A 25 -17.46 -15.25 4.02
CA GLU A 25 -17.30 -14.04 4.86
C GLU A 25 -16.94 -12.82 4.02
N LEU A 26 -16.01 -12.97 3.08
CA LEU A 26 -15.52 -11.90 2.20
C LEU A 26 -16.41 -11.68 0.97
N GLY A 27 -17.38 -12.56 0.72
CA GLY A 27 -18.17 -12.59 -0.49
C GLY A 27 -18.98 -11.30 -0.67
N GLN A 28 -18.71 -10.58 -1.76
CA GLN A 28 -19.42 -9.37 -2.12
C GLN A 28 -20.32 -9.61 -3.33
N SER A 29 -21.49 -8.98 -3.35
CA SER A 29 -22.51 -9.20 -4.38
C SER A 29 -22.05 -8.92 -5.81
N TYR A 30 -21.03 -8.08 -6.01
CA TYR A 30 -20.51 -7.80 -7.35
C TYR A 30 -19.74 -8.98 -7.95
N LEU A 31 -19.15 -9.86 -7.13
CA LEU A 31 -18.31 -10.97 -7.61
C LEU A 31 -19.11 -11.99 -8.43
N LYS A 32 -20.44 -12.02 -8.32
CA LYS A 32 -21.33 -12.90 -9.09
C LYS A 32 -21.19 -12.73 -10.61
N ALA A 33 -20.76 -11.55 -11.08
CA ALA A 33 -20.52 -11.32 -12.50
C ALA A 33 -19.31 -12.11 -13.03
N TRP A 34 -18.34 -12.44 -12.17
CA TRP A 34 -17.13 -13.17 -12.51
C TRP A 34 -17.18 -14.64 -12.07
N PHE A 35 -17.90 -14.94 -10.99
CA PHE A 35 -18.09 -16.29 -10.44
C PHE A 35 -19.60 -16.61 -10.34
N PRO A 36 -20.24 -17.04 -11.45
CA PRO A 36 -21.68 -17.28 -11.48
C PRO A 36 -22.15 -18.37 -10.51
N GLN A 37 -21.26 -19.31 -10.18
CA GLN A 37 -21.50 -20.40 -9.23
C GLN A 37 -21.09 -20.02 -7.79
N GLU A 38 -20.71 -18.76 -7.55
CA GLU A 38 -20.30 -18.22 -6.25
C GLU A 38 -19.28 -19.12 -5.54
N LEU A 39 -19.60 -19.58 -4.32
CA LEU A 39 -18.72 -20.38 -3.46
C LEU A 39 -18.46 -21.80 -3.98
N ASP A 40 -19.26 -22.26 -4.95
CA ASP A 40 -19.12 -23.58 -5.55
C ASP A 40 -18.39 -23.55 -6.91
N ASP A 41 -17.96 -22.37 -7.37
CA ASP A 41 -17.13 -22.28 -8.56
C ASP A 41 -15.76 -22.92 -8.30
N PRO A 42 -15.35 -23.96 -9.07
CA PRO A 42 -14.06 -24.62 -8.88
C PRO A 42 -12.87 -23.71 -9.20
N ASN A 43 -13.10 -22.57 -9.87
CA ASN A 43 -12.08 -21.58 -10.17
C ASN A 43 -12.04 -20.44 -9.15
N LEU A 44 -12.93 -20.46 -8.14
CA LEU A 44 -12.87 -19.50 -7.04
C LEU A 44 -11.73 -19.86 -6.09
N GLY A 45 -10.81 -18.93 -5.91
CA GLY A 45 -9.73 -19.00 -4.93
C GLY A 45 -9.52 -17.64 -4.27
N LEU A 46 -8.97 -17.65 -3.06
CA LEU A 46 -8.62 -16.44 -2.32
C LEU A 46 -7.11 -16.20 -2.42
N LEU A 47 -6.72 -14.97 -2.74
CA LEU A 47 -5.32 -14.56 -2.58
C LEU A 47 -5.14 -14.03 -1.16
N LYS A 48 -4.45 -14.79 -0.30
CA LYS A 48 -4.07 -14.35 1.03
C LYS A 48 -2.73 -13.64 0.94
N VAL A 49 -2.68 -12.39 1.38
CA VAL A 49 -1.46 -11.57 1.42
C VAL A 49 -1.08 -11.34 2.88
N THR A 50 0.09 -11.83 3.27
CA THR A 50 0.68 -11.62 4.60
C THR A 50 1.73 -10.53 4.47
N ILE A 51 1.49 -9.38 5.10
CA ILE A 51 2.37 -8.21 5.02
C ILE A 51 3.56 -8.43 5.93
N GLU A 52 4.76 -8.28 5.39
CA GLU A 52 6.03 -8.37 6.13
C GLU A 52 6.59 -6.96 6.43
N GLY A 53 6.32 -5.99 5.54
CA GLY A 53 6.75 -4.62 5.73
C GLY A 53 6.07 -3.66 4.77
N ALA A 54 6.01 -2.38 5.14
CA ALA A 54 5.52 -1.33 4.25
C ALA A 54 6.35 -0.04 4.38
N GLU A 55 6.51 0.64 3.25
CA GLU A 55 7.10 1.97 3.15
C GLU A 55 6.04 2.93 2.62
N TYR A 56 5.98 4.12 3.21
CA TYR A 56 4.99 5.14 2.89
C TYR A 56 5.67 6.47 2.62
N TRP A 57 5.25 7.13 1.55
CA TRP A 57 5.70 8.47 1.19
C TRP A 57 4.51 9.38 0.96
N ASP A 58 4.51 10.53 1.63
CA ASP A 58 3.55 11.61 1.43
C ASP A 58 4.27 12.82 0.84
N SER A 59 3.70 13.39 -0.21
CA SER A 59 4.23 14.59 -0.84
C SER A 59 4.18 15.83 0.04
N ALA A 60 3.27 15.90 1.01
CA ALA A 60 3.17 17.04 1.90
C ALA A 60 4.46 17.22 2.73
N SER A 61 5.06 16.11 3.19
CA SER A 61 6.35 16.14 3.89
C SER A 61 7.49 16.47 2.93
N LEU A 62 7.47 15.92 1.70
CA LEU A 62 8.47 16.21 0.67
C LEU A 62 8.47 17.68 0.22
N LEU A 63 7.31 18.32 0.07
CA LEU A 63 7.18 19.74 -0.30
C LEU A 63 7.69 20.66 0.80
N MET A 64 7.37 20.37 2.06
CA MET A 64 7.87 21.13 3.20
C MET A 64 9.39 20.96 3.37
N VAL A 65 9.91 19.74 3.26
CA VAL A 65 11.35 19.46 3.29
C VAL A 65 12.07 20.19 2.16
N ARG A 66 11.52 20.18 0.94
CA ARG A 66 12.06 20.93 -0.20
C ARG A 66 12.04 22.45 0.04
N ALA A 67 10.94 23.01 0.53
CA ALA A 67 10.82 24.45 0.81
C ALA A 67 11.83 24.90 1.87
N VAL A 68 11.99 24.14 2.96
CA VAL A 68 13.00 24.40 3.99
C VAL A 68 14.42 24.29 3.41
N GLY A 69 14.69 23.31 2.55
CA GLY A 69 15.98 23.20 1.86
C GLY A 69 16.26 24.39 0.94
N TYR A 70 15.29 24.85 0.17
CA TYR A 70 15.42 26.05 -0.67
C TYR A 70 15.77 27.31 0.16
N VAL A 71 15.08 27.53 1.29
CA VAL A 71 15.36 28.65 2.20
C VAL A 71 16.77 28.55 2.78
N LYS A 72 17.19 27.36 3.25
CA LYS A 72 18.54 27.15 3.79
C LYS A 72 19.64 27.35 2.75
N ALA A 73 19.43 26.85 1.52
CA ALA A 73 20.36 27.02 0.42
C ALA A 73 20.52 28.50 0.01
N ALA A 74 19.43 29.26 -0.03
CA ALA A 74 19.48 30.70 -0.29
C ALA A 74 20.23 31.50 0.79
N LEU A 75 20.29 30.97 2.02
CA LEU A 75 21.04 31.54 3.14
C LEU A 75 22.50 31.03 3.23
N GLY A 76 22.97 30.26 2.25
CA GLY A 76 24.36 29.77 2.18
C GLY A 76 24.66 28.56 3.07
N ASN A 77 23.64 27.94 3.69
CA ASN A 77 23.79 26.72 4.47
C ASN A 77 23.43 25.50 3.61
N PRO A 78 24.36 24.56 3.33
CA PRO A 78 24.03 23.35 2.57
C PRO A 78 23.07 22.47 3.38
N SER A 79 21.90 22.19 2.82
CA SER A 79 20.92 21.28 3.43
C SER A 79 21.04 19.86 2.86
N THR A 80 21.23 18.87 3.73
CA THR A 80 20.92 17.47 3.43
C THR A 80 19.39 17.31 3.40
N LEU A 81 18.83 17.10 2.22
CA LEU A 81 17.40 16.89 2.00
C LEU A 81 17.07 15.42 2.28
N GLU A 82 16.88 15.04 3.54
CA GLU A 82 16.32 13.73 3.88
C GLU A 82 14.79 13.88 3.98
N GLY A 83 14.07 13.33 3.00
CA GLY A 83 12.63 13.10 3.15
C GLY A 83 12.42 12.01 4.20
N GLU A 84 11.45 12.19 5.11
CA GLU A 84 11.13 11.17 6.10
C GLU A 84 10.72 9.86 5.40
N ASN A 85 11.54 8.81 5.54
CA ASN A 85 11.15 7.44 5.23
C ASN A 85 10.75 6.78 6.55
N LYS A 86 9.49 6.37 6.68
CA LYS A 86 9.04 5.53 7.79
C LYS A 86 8.85 4.12 7.28
N LYS A 87 9.79 3.25 7.66
CA LYS A 87 9.67 1.80 7.52
C LYS A 87 8.85 1.28 8.70
N VAL A 88 7.73 0.63 8.41
CA VAL A 88 6.95 -0.09 9.41
C VAL A 88 7.29 -1.57 9.32
N ASP A 89 7.80 -2.12 10.41
CA ASP A 89 8.06 -3.54 10.58
C ASP A 89 6.87 -4.18 11.30
N PHE A 90 6.42 -5.33 10.82
CA PHE A 90 5.26 -6.05 11.37
C PHE A 90 5.65 -7.40 11.98
N SER A 91 6.95 -7.61 12.25
CA SER A 91 7.47 -8.82 12.92
C SER A 91 7.16 -8.90 14.42
#